data_AF-A0A2D6XB62-F1
#
_entry.id   AF-A0A2D6XB62-F1
#
_cell.length_a   1.000
_cell.length_b   1.000
_cell.length_c   1.000
_cell.angle_alpha   90.00
_cell.angle_beta   90.00
_cell.angle_gamma   90.00
#
_symmetry.space_group_name_H-M   'P 1'
#
loop_
_entity.id
_entity.type
_entity.pdbx_description
1 polymer ?
#
loop_
_entity_poly.entity_id
_entity_poly.type
_entity_poly.pdbx_seq_one_letter_code
_entity_poly.pdbx_strand_id
1 'polypeptide(L)'
;MNQPKKLLKDDWFQLVPNPEDPYDEGLCIQMLRGPFSHVILKYQNFKTKPELNVDGSLTCDYSYDILLAPNSIGEKDLTDEEGRRFEKMLGEILLELLWESAENENRDSNIKKSITK
;
A
#
# COMPACT_ATOMS: atom_id res chain seq x y z
N MET A 1 14.25 -19.33 -7.83
CA MET A 1 13.59 -19.76 -6.58
C MET A 1 12.54 -18.72 -6.23
N ASN A 2 11.25 -19.00 -6.44
CA ASN A 2 10.18 -18.12 -5.97
C ASN A 2 10.02 -18.36 -4.48
N GLN A 3 10.62 -17.50 -3.66
CA GLN A 3 10.22 -17.45 -2.25
C GLN A 3 8.75 -16.97 -2.21
N PRO A 4 7.88 -17.58 -1.39
CA PRO A 4 6.55 -17.05 -1.18
C PRO A 4 6.73 -15.65 -0.61
N LYS A 5 6.29 -14.64 -1.38
CA LYS A 5 6.31 -13.24 -0.94
C LYS A 5 5.48 -13.20 0.34
N LYS A 6 6.09 -12.84 1.47
CA LYS A 6 5.37 -12.70 2.73
C LYS A 6 4.32 -11.62 2.53
N LEU A 7 3.05 -11.98 2.58
CA LEU A 7 1.94 -11.04 2.48
C LEU A 7 2.02 -10.10 3.69
N LEU A 8 2.08 -8.80 3.43
CA LEU A 8 2.04 -7.76 4.46
C LEU A 8 0.60 -7.53 4.92
N LYS A 9 -0.37 -7.78 4.05
CA LYS A 9 -1.80 -7.67 4.34
C LYS A 9 -2.20 -8.60 5.48
N ASP A 10 -3.09 -8.13 6.34
CA ASP A 10 -3.62 -8.76 7.55
C ASP A 10 -2.59 -9.02 8.68
N ASP A 11 -1.28 -8.97 8.41
CA ASP A 11 -0.21 -9.02 9.44
C ASP A 11 0.29 -7.62 9.82
N TRP A 12 0.60 -6.78 8.83
CA TRP A 12 1.17 -5.44 9.02
C TRP A 12 0.19 -4.31 8.74
N PHE A 13 -0.77 -4.53 7.84
CA PHE A 13 -1.78 -3.54 7.50
C PHE A 13 -3.10 -4.21 7.13
N GLN A 14 -4.19 -3.44 7.18
CA GLN A 14 -5.48 -3.82 6.61
C GLN A 14 -6.09 -2.67 5.81
N LEU A 15 -6.94 -2.98 4.84
CA LEU A 15 -7.74 -1.98 4.14
C LEU A 15 -8.89 -1.51 5.03
N VAL A 16 -9.14 -0.21 5.06
CA VAL A 16 -10.23 0.39 5.84
C VAL A 16 -10.95 1.46 5.00
N PRO A 17 -12.24 1.74 5.24
CA PRO A 17 -12.90 2.91 4.66
C PRO A 17 -12.22 4.21 5.09
N ASN A 18 -12.37 5.27 4.30
CA ASN A 18 -11.92 6.59 4.73
C ASN A 18 -12.73 7.03 5.99
N PRO A 19 -12.06 7.30 7.14
CA PRO A 19 -12.73 7.71 8.37
C PRO A 19 -13.34 9.12 8.31
N GLU A 20 -12.86 9.97 7.40
CA GLU A 20 -13.36 11.35 7.23
C GLU A 20 -14.54 11.43 6.24
N ASP A 21 -14.55 10.58 5.21
CA ASP A 21 -15.62 10.51 4.21
C ASP A 21 -15.94 9.05 3.80
N PRO A 22 -17.04 8.46 4.30
CA PRO A 22 -17.41 7.09 3.98
C PRO A 22 -17.74 6.81 2.51
N TYR A 23 -17.96 7.86 1.70
CA TYR A 23 -18.24 7.73 0.26
C TYR A 23 -16.99 7.85 -0.61
N ASP A 24 -15.86 8.21 -0.01
CA ASP A 24 -14.58 8.27 -0.68
C ASP A 24 -13.99 6.86 -0.83
N GLU A 25 -13.95 6.37 -2.06
CA GLU A 25 -13.40 5.07 -2.45
C GLU A 25 -11.85 5.08 -2.54
N GLY A 26 -11.20 6.14 -2.03
CA GLY A 26 -9.76 6.24 -1.98
C GLY A 26 -9.08 5.13 -1.17
N LEU A 27 -7.84 4.81 -1.55
CA LEU A 27 -7.08 3.72 -0.95
C LEU A 27 -6.58 4.08 0.45
N CYS A 28 -7.30 3.64 1.48
CA CYS A 28 -6.92 3.83 2.87
C CYS A 28 -6.45 2.52 3.51
N ILE A 29 -5.38 2.59 4.30
CA ILE A 29 -4.88 1.47 5.10
C ILE A 29 -4.78 1.86 6.57
N GLN A 30 -4.96 0.87 7.44
CA GLN A 30 -4.61 0.98 8.85
C GLN A 30 -3.40 0.11 9.15
N MET A 31 -2.42 0.68 9.85
CA MET A 31 -1.26 -0.05 10.34
C MET A 31 -1.63 -0.93 11.54
N LEU A 32 -1.21 -2.19 11.54
CA LEU A 32 -1.50 -3.15 12.62
C LEU A 32 -0.32 -3.34 13.58
N ARG A 33 0.91 -3.09 13.11
CA ARG A 33 2.14 -3.35 13.85
C ARG A 33 3.14 -2.20 13.75
N GLY A 34 4.13 -2.24 14.64
CA GLY A 34 5.25 -1.31 14.64
C GLY A 34 4.95 0.00 15.39
N PRO A 35 5.89 0.95 15.34
CA PRO A 35 5.79 2.20 16.09
C PRO A 35 4.57 3.06 15.67
N PHE A 36 4.11 2.87 14.44
CA PHE A 36 2.96 3.56 13.83
C PHE A 36 1.66 2.75 13.87
N SER A 37 1.53 1.76 14.75
CA SER A 37 0.31 0.96 14.89
C SER A 37 -0.93 1.85 15.11
N HIS A 38 -2.04 1.47 14.47
CA HIS A 38 -3.34 2.16 14.45
C HIS A 38 -3.41 3.48 13.68
N VAL A 39 -2.31 3.93 13.06
CA VAL A 39 -2.37 5.04 12.09
C VAL A 39 -3.20 4.61 10.88
N ILE A 40 -4.13 5.47 10.48
CA ILE A 40 -4.88 5.37 9.23
C ILE A 40 -4.33 6.40 8.27
N LEU A 41 -3.97 5.95 7.07
CA LEU A 41 -3.41 6.79 6.01
C LEU A 41 -4.09 6.50 4.68
N LYS A 42 -4.14 7.52 3.83
CA LYS A 42 -4.71 7.47 2.49
C LYS A 42 -3.62 7.72 1.45
N TYR A 43 -3.45 6.81 0.50
CA TYR A 43 -2.52 7.00 -0.60
C TYR A 43 -3.04 7.99 -1.63
N GLN A 44 -2.13 8.77 -2.21
CA GLN A 44 -2.42 9.83 -3.17
C GLN A 44 -1.30 9.95 -4.21
N ASN A 45 -1.63 10.50 -5.38
CA ASN A 45 -0.68 10.92 -6.43
C ASN A 45 0.34 9.84 -6.87
N PHE A 46 -0.05 8.57 -6.90
CA PHE A 46 0.83 7.52 -7.40
C PHE A 46 1.20 7.78 -8.86
N LYS A 47 2.51 7.80 -9.15
CA LYS A 47 3.07 8.02 -10.47
C LYS A 47 4.28 7.11 -10.68
N THR A 48 4.43 6.61 -11.89
CA THR A 48 5.63 5.89 -12.31
C THR A 48 6.48 6.80 -13.18
N LYS A 49 7.81 6.71 -13.06
CA LYS A 49 8.68 7.36 -14.04
C LYS A 49 8.44 6.75 -15.43
N PRO A 50 8.44 7.56 -16.49
CA PRO A 50 8.13 7.08 -17.84
C PRO A 50 9.21 6.13 -18.39
N GLU A 51 10.43 6.27 -17.90
CA GLU A 51 11.58 5.48 -18.32
C GLU A 51 11.94 4.44 -17.26
N LEU A 52 12.32 3.25 -17.74
CA LEU A 52 12.89 2.20 -16.90
C LEU A 52 14.32 2.58 -16.49
N ASN A 53 14.70 2.16 -15.28
CA ASN A 53 16.08 2.25 -14.82
C ASN A 53 16.98 1.31 -15.64
N VAL A 54 18.30 1.53 -15.57
CA VAL A 54 19.31 0.73 -16.31
C VAL A 54 19.24 -0.77 -15.98
N ASP A 55 18.81 -1.11 -14.78
CA ASP A 55 18.62 -2.49 -14.31
C ASP A 55 17.25 -3.08 -14.68
N GLY A 56 16.41 -2.34 -15.42
CA GLY A 56 15.06 -2.73 -15.80
C GLY A 56 14.01 -2.51 -14.71
N SER A 57 14.36 -1.93 -13.57
CA SER A 57 13.39 -1.58 -12.52
C SER A 57 12.58 -0.33 -12.87
N LEU A 58 11.39 -0.20 -12.29
CA LEU A 58 10.52 0.98 -12.44
C LEU A 58 10.54 1.80 -11.15
N THR A 59 10.89 3.08 -11.26
CA THR A 59 10.80 4.00 -10.13
C THR A 59 9.39 4.54 -9.99
N CYS A 60 8.84 4.53 -8.78
CA CYS A 60 7.51 5.03 -8.48
C CYS A 60 7.60 6.12 -7.42
N ASP A 61 6.81 7.17 -7.58
CA ASP A 61 6.60 8.23 -6.60
C ASP A 61 5.15 8.15 -6.09
N TYR A 62 4.96 8.36 -4.80
CA TYR A 62 3.64 8.42 -4.20
C TYR A 62 3.64 9.40 -3.03
N SER A 63 2.45 9.85 -2.65
CA SER A 63 2.20 10.65 -1.45
C SER A 63 1.14 9.99 -0.59
N TYR A 64 1.01 10.41 0.66
CA TYR A 64 -0.01 9.92 1.55
C TYR A 64 -0.41 11.00 2.55
N ASP A 65 -1.68 10.97 2.94
CA ASP A 65 -2.22 11.82 4.01
C ASP A 65 -2.47 10.95 5.24
N ILE A 66 -2.08 11.43 6.42
CA ILE A 66 -2.44 10.79 7.70
C ILE A 66 -3.83 11.30 8.08
N LEU A 67 -4.82 10.41 8.05
CA LEU A 67 -6.20 10.76 8.38
C LEU A 67 -6.48 10.61 9.88
N LEU A 68 -5.87 9.61 10.51
CA LEU A 68 -6.03 9.37 11.93
C LEU A 68 -4.73 8.83 12.52
N ALA A 69 -4.27 9.42 13.62
CA ALA A 69 -3.17 8.91 14.41
C ALA A 69 -3.60 8.83 15.88
N PRO A 70 -3.29 7.74 16.60
CA PRO A 70 -3.54 7.66 18.03
C PRO A 70 -2.69 8.70 18.78
N ASN A 71 -3.26 9.30 19.83
CA ASN A 71 -2.58 10.32 20.65
C ASN A 71 -1.18 9.88 21.15
N SER A 72 -1.02 8.58 21.39
CA SER A 72 0.24 7.97 21.83
C SER A 72 1.40 8.07 20.83
N ILE A 73 1.17 8.45 19.57
CA ILE A 73 2.25 8.62 18.59
C ILE A 73 2.95 9.97 18.74
N GLY A 74 2.21 11.04 19.05
CA GLY A 74 2.82 12.36 19.28
C GLY A 74 3.67 12.42 20.55
N GLU A 75 3.47 11.47 21.46
CA GLU A 75 4.23 11.34 22.72
C GLU A 75 5.45 10.41 22.60
N LYS A 76 5.61 9.70 21.48
CA LYS A 76 6.76 8.83 21.23
C LYS A 76 7.86 9.63 20.51
N ASP A 77 9.07 9.56 21.03
CA ASP A 77 10.27 10.00 20.33
C ASP A 77 10.56 9.04 19.15
N LEU A 78 9.86 9.24 18.04
CA LEU A 78 10.10 8.52 16.80
C LEU A 78 11.42 8.98 16.20
N THR A 79 12.32 8.04 15.98
CA THR A 79 13.61 8.33 15.35
C THR A 79 13.48 8.50 13.84
N ASP A 80 14.39 9.27 13.24
CA ASP A 80 14.47 9.40 11.77
C ASP A 80 14.61 8.03 11.07
N GLU A 81 15.27 7.06 11.73
CA GLU A 81 15.42 5.71 11.19
C GLU A 81 14.10 4.95 11.16
N GLU A 82 13.28 5.07 12.21
CA GLU A 82 11.94 4.48 12.23
C GLU A 82 11.03 5.12 11.18
N GLY A 83 11.13 6.44 10.99
CA GLY A 83 10.43 7.15 9.91
C GLY A 83 10.78 6.61 8.53
N ARG A 84 12.08 6.50 8.21
CA ARG A 84 12.53 5.94 6.91
C ARG A 84 12.08 4.49 6.71
N ARG A 85 12.12 3.66 7.76
CA ARG A 85 11.65 2.28 7.70
C ARG A 85 10.15 2.22 7.45
N PHE A 86 9.38 3.11 8.07
CA PHE A 86 7.95 3.22 7.87
C PHE A 86 7.61 3.61 6.43
N GLU A 87 8.22 4.67 5.89
CA GLU A 87 8.01 5.09 4.49
C GLU A 87 8.37 3.99 3.49
N LYS A 88 9.47 3.26 3.73
CA LYS A 88 9.82 2.12 2.88
C LYS A 88 8.72 1.06 2.90
N MET A 89 8.20 0.73 4.08
CA MET A 89 7.12 -0.25 4.24
C MET A 89 5.82 0.21 3.55
N LEU A 90 5.49 1.50 3.61
CA LEU A 90 4.34 2.04 2.87
C LEU A 90 4.49 1.84 1.35
N GLY A 91 5.70 1.96 0.81
CA GLY A 91 5.96 1.66 -0.60
C GLY A 91 5.76 0.18 -0.92
N GLU A 92 6.24 -0.71 -0.05
CA GLU A 92 6.08 -2.17 -0.21
C GLU A 92 4.60 -2.60 -0.17
N ILE A 93 3.81 -2.01 0.74
CA ILE A 93 2.36 -2.24 0.85
C ILE A 93 1.64 -1.78 -0.43
N LEU A 94 1.95 -0.58 -0.92
CA LEU A 94 1.33 -0.05 -2.14
C LEU A 94 1.62 -0.96 -3.34
N LEU A 95 2.86 -1.43 -3.47
CA LEU A 95 3.21 -2.41 -4.49
C LEU A 95 2.45 -3.72 -4.32
N GLU A 96 2.33 -4.27 -3.11
CA GLU A 96 1.53 -5.49 -2.87
C GLU A 96 0.09 -5.32 -3.36
N LEU A 97 -0.56 -4.21 -3.04
CA LEU A 97 -1.93 -3.91 -3.45
C LEU A 97 -2.09 -3.76 -4.97
N LEU A 98 -1.13 -3.09 -5.63
CA LEU A 98 -1.14 -2.97 -7.10
C LEU A 98 -1.00 -4.33 -7.78
N TRP A 99 -0.17 -5.21 -7.24
CA TRP A 99 0.01 -6.57 -7.75
C TRP A 99 -1.27 -7.42 -7.54
N GLU A 100 -1.89 -7.35 -6.35
CA GLU A 100 -3.18 -8.02 -6.11
C GLU A 100 -4.27 -7.57 -7.09
N SER A 101 -4.35 -6.25 -7.36
CA SER A 101 -5.29 -5.70 -8.33
C SER A 101 -5.04 -6.24 -9.74
N ALA A 102 -3.78 -6.21 -10.19
CA ALA A 102 -3.40 -6.69 -11.51
C ALA A 102 -3.63 -8.20 -11.69
N GLU A 103 -3.40 -9.01 -10.65
CA GLU A 103 -3.69 -10.44 -10.68
C GLU A 103 -5.19 -10.74 -10.76
N ASN A 104 -6.01 -9.98 -10.03
CA ASN A 104 -7.46 -10.14 -10.07
C ASN A 104 -8.05 -9.75 -11.44
N GLU A 105 -7.59 -8.65 -12.04
CA GLU A 105 -8.01 -8.25 -13.40
C GLU A 105 -7.59 -9.26 -14.49
N ASN A 106 -6.40 -9.85 -14.36
CA ASN A 106 -5.91 -10.88 -15.29
C ASN A 106 -6.71 -12.21 -15.18
N ARG A 107 -7.33 -12.49 -14.04
CA ARG A 107 -8.22 -13.66 -13.89
C ARG A 107 -9.56 -13.44 -14.59
N ASP A 108 -10.14 -12.26 -14.47
CA ASP A 108 -11.45 -11.94 -15.07
C ASP A 108 -11.40 -11.88 -16.61
N SER A 109 -10.28 -11.44 -17.18
CA SER A 109 -10.07 -11.39 -18.63
C SER A 109 -9.89 -12.78 -19.26
N ASN A 110 -9.38 -13.77 -18.53
CA ASN A 110 -9.28 -15.16 -19.00
C ASN A 110 -10.62 -15.90 -18.96
N ILE A 111 -11.51 -15.59 -18.01
CA ILE A 111 -12.85 -16.21 -17.95
C ILE A 111 -13.72 -15.73 -19.12
N LYS A 112 -13.65 -14.45 -19.51
CA LYS A 112 -14.45 -13.91 -20.63
C LYS A 112 -14.06 -14.47 -22.02
N LYS A 113 -12.85 -15.01 -22.19
CA LYS A 113 -12.42 -15.63 -23.46
C LYS A 113 -12.86 -17.10 -23.62
N SER A 114 -13.34 -17.74 -22.55
CA SER A 114 -13.69 -19.17 -22.57
C SER A 114 -15.20 -19.45 -22.72
N ILE A 115 -16.05 -18.42 -22.76
CA ILE A 115 -17.52 -18.58 -22.87
C ILE A 115 -18.05 -18.32 -24.30
N THR A 116 -17.16 -18.23 -25.30
CA THR A 116 -17.58 -18.17 -26.71
C THR A 116 -17.04 -19.37 -27.46
N LYS A 117 -17.74 -20.49 -27.36
CA LYS A 117 -17.72 -21.58 -28.35
C LYS A 117 -19.11 -22.16 -28.50
#